data_AF-A0A1X2CDQ5-F1
#
_entry.id   AF-A0A1X2CDQ5-F1
#
_cell.length_a   1.000
_cell.length_b   1.000
_cell.length_c   1.000
_cell.angle_alpha   90.00
_cell.angle_beta   90.00
_cell.angle_gamma   90.00
#
_symmetry.space_group_name_H-M   'P 1'
#
loop_
_entity.id
_entity.type
_entity.pdbx_description
1 polymer ?
#
loop_
_entity_poly.entity_id
_entity_poly.type
_entity_poly.pdbx_seq_one_letter_code
_entity_poly.pdbx_strand_id
1 'polypeptide(L)' 'MNRIRLSTTVDMDLLGSARRLRSGLTDAALIDEALAALLARHRSAEVDASYAAYDEHPPEEQDAWGDLASWRRAASAS' A
#
# COMPACT_ATOMS: atom_id res chain seq x y z
N MET A 1 18.91 -4.44 -17.18
CA MET A 1 18.38 -3.30 -16.39
C MET A 1 19.51 -2.31 -16.16
N ASN A 2 19.30 -1.03 -16.52
CA ASN A 2 20.28 0.02 -16.22
C ASN A 2 20.39 0.20 -14.70
N ARG A 3 21.62 0.19 -14.18
CA ARG A 3 21.90 0.51 -12.78
C ARG A 3 22.46 1.92 -12.70
N ILE A 4 21.99 2.68 -11.72
CA ILE A 4 22.52 4.00 -11.38
C ILE A 4 23.23 3.88 -10.03
N ARG A 5 24.37 4.56 -9.88
CA ARG A 5 25.09 4.60 -8.61
C ARG A 5 24.38 5.56 -7.65
N LEU A 6 23.95 5.04 -6.51
CA LEU A 6 23.40 5.82 -5.40
C LEU A 6 24.46 5.94 -4.31
N SER A 7 24.81 7.17 -3.93
CA SER A 7 25.67 7.45 -2.78
C SER A 7 24.88 8.29 -1.80
N THR A 8 24.63 7.75 -0.61
CA THR A 8 23.83 8.42 0.42
C THR A 8 24.28 7.95 1.80
N THR A 9 23.98 8.75 2.82
CA THR A 9 24.16 8.36 4.22
C THR A 9 22.81 7.91 4.76
N VAL A 10 22.79 6.78 5.47
CA VAL A 10 21.59 6.23 6.09
C VAL A 10 21.81 6.02 7.57
N ASP A 11 20.72 5.89 8.31
CA ASP A 11 20.75 5.49 9.70
C ASP A 11 21.38 4.10 9.87
N MET A 12 22.33 4.00 10.80
CA MET A 12 23.13 2.79 11.01
C MET A 12 22.28 1.64 11.55
N ASP A 13 21.41 1.91 12.51
CA ASP A 13 20.61 0.90 13.19
C ASP A 13 19.50 0.37 12.29
N LEU A 14 18.91 1.25 11.47
CA LEU A 14 17.95 0.88 10.45
C LEU A 14 18.59 -0.04 9.40
N LEU A 15 19.74 0.35 8.85
CA LEU A 15 20.46 -0.47 7.86
C LEU A 15 20.91 -1.81 8.46
N GLY A 16 21.41 -1.78 9.70
CA GLY A 16 21.79 -2.99 10.44
C GLY A 16 20.62 -3.94 10.65
N SER A 17 19.45 -3.41 11.00
CA SER A 17 18.23 -4.20 11.19
C SER A 17 17.72 -4.80 9.88
N ALA A 18 17.72 -4.03 8.79
CA ALA A 18 17.31 -4.51 7.46
C ALA A 18 18.22 -5.66 6.97
N ARG A 19 19.54 -5.52 7.14
CA ARG A 19 20.52 -6.58 6.79
C ARG A 19 20.31 -7.86 7.59
N ARG A 20 19.98 -7.75 8.89
CA ARG A 20 19.65 -8.92 9.72
C ARG A 20 18.38 -9.62 9.26
N LEU A 21 17.34 -8.85 8.93
CA LEU A 21 16.05 -9.39 8.45
C LEU A 21 16.17 -10.06 7.09
N ARG A 22 17.01 -9.52 6.19
CA ARG A 22 17.22 -10.04 4.83
C ARG A 22 18.65 -10.54 4.66
N SER A 23 19.04 -11.51 5.49
CA SER A 23 20.36 -12.12 5.44
C SER A 23 20.67 -12.65 4.04
N GLY A 24 21.84 -12.29 3.50
CA GLY A 24 22.30 -12.73 2.17
C GLY A 24 21.96 -11.78 1.03
N LEU A 25 21.18 -10.72 1.25
CA LEU A 25 21.00 -9.65 0.26
C LEU A 25 22.12 -8.61 0.35
N THR A 26 22.45 -8.03 -0.80
CA THR A 26 23.31 -6.84 -0.86
C THR A 26 22.53 -5.59 -0.47
N ASP A 27 23.23 -4.54 -0.03
CA ASP A 27 22.58 -3.25 0.24
C ASP A 27 21.86 -2.69 -0.98
N ALA A 28 22.39 -2.93 -2.17
CA ALA A 28 21.74 -2.50 -3.40
C ALA A 28 20.38 -3.19 -3.60
N ALA A 29 20.30 -4.49 -3.30
CA ALA A 29 19.04 -5.23 -3.35
C ALA A 29 18.05 -4.76 -2.26
N LEU A 30 18.55 -4.46 -1.06
CA LEU A 30 17.73 -3.87 0.02
C LEU A 30 17.13 -2.52 -0.39
N ILE A 31 17.92 -1.66 -1.05
CA ILE A 31 17.44 -0.38 -1.56
C ILE A 31 16.44 -0.58 -2.70
N ASP A 32 16.69 -1.49 -3.63
CA ASP A 32 15.76 -1.81 -4.72
C ASP A 32 14.39 -2.27 -4.13
N GLU A 33 14.40 -3.10 -3.09
CA GLU A 33 13.17 -3.53 -2.39
C GLU A 33 12.47 -2.40 -1.64
N ALA A 34 13.22 -1.55 -0.93
CA ALA A 34 12.66 -0.42 -0.20
C ALA A 34 11.99 0.59 -1.15
N LEU A 35 12.62 0.85 -2.31
CA LEU A 35 12.07 1.72 -3.34
C LEU A 35 10.81 1.11 -3.97
N ALA A 36 10.82 -0.20 -4.26
CA ALA A 36 9.64 -0.89 -4.76
C ALA A 36 8.48 -0.84 -3.76
N ALA A 37 8.75 -1.08 -2.48
CA ALA A 37 7.75 -1.00 -1.42
C ALA A 37 7.18 0.41 -1.25
N LEU A 38 8.03 1.45 -1.34
CA LEU A 38 7.59 2.85 -1.31
C LEU A 38 6.62 3.16 -2.45
N LEU A 39 6.96 2.76 -3.69
CA LEU A 39 6.11 2.99 -4.86
C LEU A 39 4.80 2.22 -4.78
N ALA A 40 4.83 0.97 -4.30
CA ALA A 40 3.62 0.18 -4.10
C ALA A 40 2.69 0.84 -3.06
N ARG A 41 3.24 1.30 -1.93
CA ARG A 41 2.47 2.01 -0.90
C ARG A 41 1.90 3.33 -1.41
N HIS A 42 2.67 4.09 -2.19
CA HIS A 42 2.19 5.33 -2.78
C HIS A 42 1.03 5.09 -3.73
N ARG A 43 1.15 4.12 -4.64
CA ARG A 43 0.06 3.73 -5.54
C ARG A 43 -1.18 3.25 -4.78
N SER A 44 -1.01 2.46 -3.72
CA SER A 44 -2.14 2.04 -2.88
C SER A 44 -2.85 3.24 -2.28
N ALA A 45 -2.10 4.20 -1.72
CA ALA A 45 -2.67 5.41 -1.13
C ALA A 45 -3.37 6.31 -2.17
N GLU A 46 -2.85 6.39 -3.39
CA GLU A 46 -3.54 7.11 -4.49
C GLU A 46 -4.87 6.42 -4.85
N VAL A 47 -4.88 5.09 -4.89
CA VAL A 47 -6.12 4.32 -5.11
C VAL A 47 -7.09 4.56 -3.97
N ASP A 48 -6.67 4.42 -2.72
CA ASP A 48 -7.53 4.64 -1.55
C ASP A 48 -8.11 6.06 -1.56
N ALA A 49 -7.27 7.08 -1.83
CA ALA A 49 -7.71 8.46 -1.96
C ALA A 49 -8.71 8.68 -3.11
N SER A 50 -8.58 7.95 -4.22
CA SER A 50 -9.54 8.04 -5.33
C SER A 50 -10.94 7.52 -4.96
N TYR A 51 -11.02 6.63 -3.97
CA TYR A 51 -12.29 6.12 -3.44
C TYR A 51 -12.84 6.96 -2.28
N ALA A 52 -12.12 7.97 -1.79
CA ALA A 52 -12.59 8.84 -0.71
C ALA A 52 -13.90 9.59 -1.05
N ALA A 53 -14.21 9.79 -2.34
CA ALA A 53 -15.50 10.34 -2.77
C ALA A 53 -16.69 9.44 -2.38
N TYR A 54 -16.48 8.14 -2.20
CA TYR A 54 -17.52 7.22 -1.72
C TYR A 54 -17.70 7.27 -0.20
N ASP A 55 -16.75 7.85 0.56
CA ASP A 55 -16.95 8.07 2.01
C ASP A 55 -18.05 9.12 2.28
N GLU A 56 -18.33 10.00 1.30
CA GLU A 56 -19.45 10.96 1.37
C GLU A 56 -20.82 10.29 1.23
N HIS A 57 -20.88 9.05 0.73
CA HIS A 57 -22.09 8.29 0.49
C HIS A 57 -22.11 7.02 1.36
N PRO A 58 -22.59 7.11 2.61
CA PRO A 58 -22.59 5.98 3.53
C PRO A 58 -23.43 4.81 2.98
N PRO A 59 -23.09 3.55 3.30
CA PRO A 59 -23.80 2.37 2.79
C PRO A 59 -25.29 2.30 3.13
N GLU A 60 -25.73 3.05 4.13
CA GLU A 60 -27.12 3.18 4.55
C GLU A 60 -27.89 4.26 3.76
N GLU A 61 -27.21 5.07 2.95
CA GLU A 61 -27.86 6.03 2.05
C GLU A 61 -28.70 5.30 1.02
N GLN A 62 -29.95 5.73 0.86
CA GLN A 62 -30.87 5.15 -0.11
C GLN A 62 -30.70 5.85 -1.46
N ASP A 63 -30.33 5.08 -2.47
CA ASP A 63 -30.29 5.55 -3.86
C ASP A 63 -31.46 4.97 -4.69
N ALA A 64 -31.39 5.12 -6.01
CA ALA A 64 -32.41 4.60 -6.94
C ALA A 64 -32.57 3.06 -6.89
N TRP A 65 -31.63 2.36 -6.28
CA TRP A 65 -31.58 0.91 -6.13
C TRP A 65 -31.72 0.42 -4.69
N GLY A 66 -31.86 1.32 -3.72
CA GLY A 66 -32.01 1.02 -2.28
C GLY A 66 -30.74 1.31 -1.47
N ASP A 67 -30.60 0.75 -0.27
CA ASP A 67 -29.39 0.89 0.55
C ASP A 67 -28.43 -0.31 0.37
N LEU A 68 -27.14 0.00 0.23
CA LEU A 68 -26.07 -0.99 0.04
C LEU A 68 -25.92 -1.94 1.23
N ALA A 69 -26.21 -1.48 2.46
CA ALA A 69 -26.13 -2.30 3.66
C ALA A 69 -27.16 -3.44 3.68
N SER A 70 -28.40 -3.18 3.24
CA SER A 70 -29.46 -4.18 3.08
C SER A 70 -29.11 -5.21 2.03
N TRP A 71 -28.56 -4.76 0.89
CA TRP A 71 -28.10 -5.67 -0.16
C TRP A 71 -26.99 -6.60 0.35
N ARG A 72 -25.98 -6.05 1.06
CA ARG A 72 -24.86 -6.84 1.60
C ARG A 72 -25.32 -7.90 2.61
N ARG A 73 -26.28 -7.55 3.46
CA ARG A 73 -26.91 -8.50 4.41
C ARG A 73 -27.64 -9.63 3.68
N ALA A 74 -28.42 -9.31 2.65
CA ALA A 74 -29.14 -10.32 1.86
C ALA A 74 -28.18 -11.26 1.11
N ALA A 75 -27.13 -10.72 0.49
CA ALA A 75 -26.14 -11.50 -0.25
C ALA A 75 -25.31 -12.44 0.66
N SER A 76 -25.05 -12.03 1.91
CA SER A 76 -24.26 -12.82 2.86
C SER A 76 -25.07 -13.91 3.58
N ALA A 77 -26.40 -13.89 3.45
CA ALA A 77 -27.32 -14.85 4.06
C ALA A 77 -27.65 -16.04 3.14
N SER A 78 -27.01 -16.14 1.97
CA SER A 78 -27.18 -17.22 0.98
C SER A 78 -26.01 -18.19 0.99
#